data_AF-A0A924UJ87-F1
#
_entry.id   AF-A0A924UJ87-F1
#
_cell.length_a   1.000
_cell.length_b   1.000
_cell.length_c   1.000
_cell.angle_alpha   90.00
_cell.angle_beta   90.00
_cell.angle_gamma   90.00
#
_symmetry.space_group_name_H-M   'P 1'
#
loop_
_entity.id
_entity.type
_entity.pdbx_description
1 polymer ?
#
loop_
_entity_poly.entity_id
_entity_poly.type
_entity_poly.pdbx_seq_one_letter_code
_entity_poly.pdbx_strand_id
1 'polypeptide(L)'
;MSWRQRLRHNPLGRKQKNKGVALLMAITSLMFMVYIASEVTHDSAIEYIVNSQELNRLKTYYAARNGMQIALLRIKLFQQASKLSLPPGFATQLDQIWKFPFAWPLPITSEINAVDRDTMKDLMAGSLMDSSYSHSIEDEGSKIDLNDLASPSKTLREITHKQILNIFEQKVESDEEFRRENQSVRFDELVNSITDWMSDSETTAAGGQDKRSFFSSLGKDYPPNRGFRTVEEVRLVPGMTEEFFNLIAPRITIYGMKSINPNTATKEVLKSLDSGMTDEAATEAVARRENPDKGGPFKGDGDACLGDFKTFVESRGARLTKEFDQTPMICDKVINFRIKATGIAGSGRQAMMTTITAVVIDLNKSAQQIKTFLAKEKEKETGVRPPAPPAGQASSPADPLPKGPPRVVYWTEN
;
A
#
# COMPACT_ATOMS: atom_id res chain seq x y z
N MET A 1 76.61 -88.23 7.54
CA MET A 1 75.92 -88.99 6.48
C MET A 1 74.98 -88.02 5.77
N SER A 2 75.29 -87.62 4.51
CA SER A 2 74.66 -88.15 3.29
C SER A 2 73.30 -87.49 3.01
N TRP A 3 72.91 -86.98 1.83
CA TRP A 3 73.42 -86.92 0.45
C TRP A 3 72.40 -85.99 -0.29
N ARG A 4 72.79 -85.49 -1.49
CA ARG A 4 71.90 -85.04 -2.61
C ARG A 4 71.38 -83.59 -2.65
N GLN A 5 72.14 -82.78 -3.38
CA GLN A 5 71.73 -82.12 -4.64
C GLN A 5 70.22 -82.09 -4.97
N ARG A 6 69.71 -80.91 -5.31
CA ARG A 6 69.42 -80.56 -6.71
C ARG A 6 68.96 -79.12 -6.86
N LEU A 7 69.67 -78.41 -7.72
CA LEU A 7 69.29 -77.15 -8.35
C LEU A 7 67.88 -77.23 -8.92
N ARG A 8 66.98 -76.36 -8.45
CA ARG A 8 65.89 -75.81 -9.25
C ARG A 8 66.05 -74.31 -9.27
N HIS A 9 66.94 -73.83 -10.14
CA HIS A 9 66.86 -72.46 -10.62
C HIS A 9 65.53 -72.35 -11.35
N ASN A 10 64.59 -71.59 -10.78
CA ASN A 10 63.31 -71.29 -11.40
C ASN A 10 63.48 -69.97 -12.19
N PRO A 11 63.59 -69.99 -13.54
CA PRO A 11 63.87 -68.78 -14.32
C PRO A 11 62.65 -67.87 -14.48
N LEU A 12 61.52 -68.14 -13.80
CA LEU A 12 60.30 -67.32 -13.85
C LEU A 12 59.96 -66.66 -12.51
N GLY A 13 60.94 -66.45 -11.64
CA GLY A 13 60.80 -65.70 -10.39
C GLY A 13 61.04 -64.20 -10.53
N ARG A 14 60.67 -63.56 -11.65
CA ARG A 14 60.72 -62.09 -11.73
C ARG A 14 59.57 -61.56 -10.87
N LYS A 15 59.82 -61.32 -9.58
CA LYS A 15 58.89 -60.55 -8.72
C LYS A 15 58.77 -59.15 -9.32
N GLN A 16 57.85 -58.99 -10.26
CA GLN A 16 57.45 -57.70 -10.79
C GLN A 16 56.91 -56.91 -9.60
N LYS A 17 57.67 -55.90 -9.16
CA LYS A 17 57.27 -55.06 -8.03
C LYS A 17 56.07 -54.23 -8.50
N ASN A 18 54.85 -54.73 -8.26
CA ASN A 18 53.56 -54.08 -8.56
C ASN A 18 53.30 -52.79 -7.74
N LYS A 19 54.36 -52.14 -7.22
CA LYS A 19 54.27 -50.92 -6.42
C LYS A 19 53.61 -49.77 -7.20
N GLY A 20 53.80 -49.70 -8.52
CA GLY A 20 53.15 -48.71 -9.37
C GLY A 20 51.66 -48.93 -9.56
N VAL A 21 51.22 -50.18 -9.73
CA VAL A 21 49.79 -50.52 -9.89
C VAL A 21 49.03 -50.33 -8.58
N ALA A 22 49.64 -50.72 -7.45
CA ALA A 22 49.07 -50.47 -6.12
C ALA A 22 48.94 -48.97 -5.81
N LEU A 23 49.93 -48.16 -6.22
CA LEU A 23 49.89 -46.70 -6.09
C LEU A 23 48.80 -46.08 -6.97
N LEU A 24 48.67 -46.52 -8.23
CA LEU A 24 47.62 -46.04 -9.12
C LEU A 24 46.23 -46.40 -8.60
N MET A 25 46.01 -47.62 -8.11
CA MET A 25 44.74 -48.01 -7.49
C MET A 25 44.44 -47.15 -6.25
N ALA A 26 45.45 -46.89 -5.40
CA ALA A 26 45.27 -46.04 -4.23
C ALA A 26 44.91 -44.59 -4.59
N ILE A 27 45.57 -44.00 -5.60
CA ILE A 27 45.28 -42.64 -6.08
C ILE A 27 43.87 -42.57 -6.69
N THR A 28 43.51 -43.54 -7.52
CA THR A 28 42.17 -43.59 -8.14
C THR A 28 41.09 -43.74 -7.07
N SER A 29 41.28 -44.62 -6.08
CA SER A 29 40.35 -44.77 -4.94
C SER A 29 40.27 -43.48 -4.12
N LEU A 30 41.37 -42.78 -3.90
CA LEU A 30 41.39 -41.48 -3.21
C LEU A 30 40.61 -40.42 -4.01
N MET A 31 40.82 -40.35 -5.33
CA MET A 31 40.08 -39.43 -6.21
C MET A 31 38.57 -39.71 -6.15
N PHE A 32 38.16 -40.97 -6.19
CA PHE A 32 36.73 -41.33 -6.04
C PHE A 32 36.18 -40.95 -4.67
N MET A 33 36.93 -41.18 -3.58
CA MET A 33 36.49 -40.77 -2.25
C MET A 33 36.34 -39.26 -2.12
N VAL A 34 37.30 -38.49 -2.64
CA VAL A 34 37.24 -37.02 -2.64
C VAL A 34 36.08 -36.53 -3.50
N TYR A 35 35.84 -37.13 -4.66
CA TYR A 35 34.72 -36.79 -5.52
C TYR A 35 33.37 -37.04 -4.84
N ILE A 36 33.16 -38.24 -4.27
CA ILE A 36 31.93 -38.57 -3.54
C ILE A 36 31.75 -37.65 -2.33
N ALA A 37 32.81 -37.39 -1.56
CA ALA A 37 32.75 -36.47 -0.44
C ALA A 37 32.38 -35.04 -0.89
N SER A 38 32.90 -34.60 -2.03
CA SER A 38 32.57 -33.29 -2.61
C SER A 38 31.11 -33.20 -3.04
N GLU A 39 30.58 -34.21 -3.73
CA GLU A 39 29.17 -34.26 -4.15
C GLU A 39 28.24 -34.29 -2.93
N VAL A 40 28.49 -35.18 -1.96
CA VAL A 40 27.67 -35.26 -0.73
C VAL A 40 27.70 -33.95 0.05
N THR A 41 28.85 -33.29 0.13
CA THR A 41 28.97 -31.99 0.81
C THR A 41 28.20 -30.90 0.05
N HIS A 42 28.27 -30.91 -1.28
CA HIS A 42 27.54 -29.96 -2.13
C HIS A 42 26.02 -30.15 -2.00
N ASP A 43 25.54 -31.38 -2.14
CA ASP A 43 24.12 -31.74 -2.00
C ASP A 43 23.60 -31.38 -0.60
N SER A 44 24.34 -31.75 0.45
CA SER A 44 23.98 -31.41 1.83
C SER A 44 23.91 -29.89 2.06
N ALA A 45 24.82 -29.12 1.44
CA ALA A 45 24.81 -27.67 1.53
C ALA A 45 23.61 -27.06 0.81
N ILE A 46 23.26 -27.57 -0.37
CA ILE A 46 22.07 -27.13 -1.12
C ILE A 46 20.80 -27.46 -0.32
N GLU A 47 20.65 -28.70 0.16
CA GLU A 47 19.50 -29.11 0.95
C GLU A 47 19.36 -28.27 2.23
N TYR A 48 20.47 -28.02 2.93
CA TYR A 48 20.46 -27.14 4.09
C TYR A 48 19.97 -25.73 3.74
N ILE A 49 20.46 -25.15 2.64
CA ILE A 49 20.06 -23.82 2.20
C ILE A 49 18.56 -23.81 1.86
N VAL A 50 18.06 -24.75 1.07
CA VAL A 50 16.65 -24.84 0.69
C VAL A 50 15.76 -24.99 1.93
N ASN A 51 16.10 -25.91 2.84
CA ASN A 51 15.34 -26.13 4.07
C ASN A 51 15.35 -24.89 4.98
N SER A 52 16.51 -24.23 5.09
CA SER A 52 16.62 -22.99 5.88
C SER A 52 15.78 -21.85 5.27
N GLN A 53 15.69 -21.78 3.94
CA GLN A 53 14.89 -20.79 3.24
C GLN A 53 13.38 -21.01 3.42
N GLU A 54 12.91 -22.25 3.35
CA GLU A 54 11.52 -22.60 3.64
C GLU A 54 11.13 -22.25 5.08
N LEU A 55 12.00 -22.57 6.05
CA LEU A 55 11.79 -22.16 7.44
C LEU A 55 11.80 -20.64 7.60
N ASN A 56 12.74 -19.94 6.97
CA ASN A 56 12.82 -18.48 7.04
C ASN A 56 11.59 -17.83 6.41
N ARG A 57 11.05 -18.38 5.30
CA ARG A 57 9.81 -17.91 4.69
C ARG A 57 8.60 -18.02 5.63
N LEU A 58 8.50 -19.12 6.38
CA LEU A 58 7.47 -19.25 7.41
C LEU A 58 7.69 -18.24 8.54
N LYS A 59 8.93 -18.09 9.02
CA LYS A 59 9.28 -17.12 10.07
C LYS A 59 8.95 -15.69 9.65
N THR A 60 9.27 -15.28 8.41
CA THR A 60 8.96 -13.93 7.89
C THR A 60 7.46 -13.71 7.75
N TYR A 61 6.72 -14.69 7.25
CA TYR A 61 5.26 -14.61 7.15
C TYR A 61 4.61 -14.38 8.52
N TYR A 62 4.95 -15.18 9.53
CA TYR A 62 4.39 -15.01 10.87
C TYR A 62 4.86 -13.72 11.56
N ALA A 63 6.09 -13.28 11.31
CA ALA A 63 6.59 -11.99 11.79
C ALA A 63 5.79 -10.82 11.16
N ALA A 64 5.59 -10.82 9.85
CA ALA A 64 4.76 -9.85 9.15
C ALA A 64 3.31 -9.87 9.67
N ARG A 65 2.76 -11.06 9.89
CA ARG A 65 1.41 -11.24 10.46
C ARG A 65 1.31 -10.66 11.87
N ASN A 66 2.33 -10.84 12.71
CA ASN A 66 2.38 -10.21 14.03
C ASN A 66 2.39 -8.68 13.93
N GLY A 67 3.23 -8.12 13.05
CA GLY A 67 3.27 -6.68 12.79
C GLY A 67 1.91 -6.12 12.39
N MET A 68 1.19 -6.80 11.51
CA MET A 68 -0.15 -6.42 11.12
C MET A 68 -1.19 -6.56 12.25
N GLN A 69 -1.13 -7.59 13.09
CA GLN A 69 -2.04 -7.70 14.25
C GLN A 69 -1.84 -6.53 15.22
N ILE A 70 -0.59 -6.11 15.43
CA ILE A 70 -0.30 -4.89 16.20
C ILE A 70 -0.85 -3.65 15.47
N ALA A 71 -0.72 -3.56 14.14
CA ALA A 71 -1.29 -2.46 13.37
C ALA A 71 -2.82 -2.39 13.51
N LEU A 72 -3.52 -3.54 13.45
CA LEU A 72 -4.96 -3.65 13.65
C LEU A 72 -5.37 -3.24 15.07
N LEU A 73 -4.58 -3.62 16.08
CA LEU A 73 -4.78 -3.17 17.45
C LEU A 73 -4.65 -1.65 17.57
N ARG A 74 -3.62 -1.06 16.96
CA ARG A 74 -3.40 0.40 16.96
C ARG A 74 -4.56 1.15 16.28
N ILE A 75 -5.04 0.66 15.14
CA ILE A 75 -6.23 1.22 14.47
C ILE A 75 -7.45 1.12 15.38
N LYS A 76 -7.66 -0.02 16.04
CA LYS A 76 -8.79 -0.19 16.96
C LYS A 76 -8.69 0.74 18.17
N LEU A 77 -7.50 0.90 18.74
CA LEU A 77 -7.25 1.85 19.83
C LEU A 77 -7.54 3.28 19.39
N PHE A 78 -7.09 3.66 18.19
CA PHE A 78 -7.41 4.95 17.58
C PHE A 78 -8.93 5.15 17.41
N GLN A 79 -9.64 4.16 16.87
CA GLN A 79 -11.10 4.20 16.69
C GLN A 79 -11.87 4.27 18.02
N GLN A 80 -11.37 3.63 19.08
CA GLN A 80 -11.98 3.68 20.41
C GLN A 80 -11.72 5.04 21.06
N ALA A 81 -10.48 5.50 21.02
CA ALA A 81 -10.07 6.76 21.62
C ALA A 81 -10.68 7.97 20.90
N SER A 82 -10.94 7.88 19.58
CA SER A 82 -11.63 8.95 18.83
C SER A 82 -13.09 9.12 19.23
N LYS A 83 -13.72 8.11 19.84
CA LYS A 83 -15.09 8.20 20.39
C LYS A 83 -15.12 8.78 21.81
N LEU A 84 -13.98 8.86 22.49
CA LEU A 84 -13.90 9.39 23.85
C LEU A 84 -13.70 10.91 23.81
N SER A 85 -14.36 11.61 24.73
CA SER A 85 -14.07 13.02 24.98
C SER A 85 -12.72 13.14 25.70
N LEU A 86 -11.65 13.22 24.92
CA LEU A 86 -10.29 13.35 25.43
C LEU A 86 -9.96 14.82 25.77
N PRO A 87 -9.07 15.07 26.75
CA PRO A 87 -8.53 16.41 26.97
C PRO A 87 -7.87 16.96 25.68
N PRO A 88 -7.92 18.29 25.44
CA PRO A 88 -7.45 18.89 24.19
C PRO A 88 -6.03 18.50 23.76
N GLY A 89 -5.10 18.34 24.72
CA GLY A 89 -3.72 17.94 24.45
C GLY A 89 -3.56 16.49 23.95
N PHE A 90 -4.47 15.59 24.33
CA PHE A 90 -4.46 14.20 23.85
C PHE A 90 -5.20 14.06 22.51
N ALA A 91 -6.22 14.88 22.26
CA ALA A 91 -6.99 14.86 21.01
C ALA A 91 -6.14 15.22 19.77
N THR A 92 -5.16 16.12 19.94
CA THR A 92 -4.23 16.54 18.88
C THR A 92 -3.15 15.50 18.59
N GLN A 93 -2.79 14.68 19.58
CA GLN A 93 -1.78 13.62 19.44
C GLN A 93 -2.38 12.27 19.00
N LEU A 94 -3.70 12.16 18.94
CA LEU A 94 -4.37 10.88 18.66
C LEU A 94 -3.91 10.24 17.36
N ASP A 95 -3.60 11.04 16.34
CA ASP A 95 -3.16 10.54 15.05
C ASP A 95 -1.76 9.90 15.11
N GLN A 96 -0.95 10.25 16.11
CA GLN A 96 0.37 9.63 16.33
C GLN A 96 0.24 8.12 16.62
N ILE A 97 -0.90 7.67 17.16
CA ILE A 97 -1.19 6.25 17.43
C ILE A 97 -1.04 5.41 16.17
N TRP A 98 -1.37 5.94 14.99
CA TRP A 98 -1.22 5.21 13.73
C TRP A 98 -0.11 5.77 12.83
N LYS A 99 0.18 7.08 12.86
CA LYS A 99 1.21 7.71 12.01
C LYS A 99 2.64 7.21 12.27
N PHE A 100 2.96 6.85 13.52
CA PHE A 100 4.32 6.44 13.87
C PHE A 100 4.64 5.02 13.35
N PRO A 101 5.70 4.78 12.56
CA PRO A 101 6.07 3.42 12.16
C PRO A 101 6.53 2.63 13.39
N PHE A 102 6.18 1.35 13.47
CA PHE A 102 6.58 0.48 14.58
C PHE A 102 7.45 -0.65 14.07
N ALA A 103 8.50 -0.97 14.81
CA ALA A 103 9.36 -2.12 14.56
C ALA A 103 9.64 -2.88 15.85
N TRP A 104 9.73 -4.20 15.73
CA TRP A 104 10.17 -5.09 16.78
C TRP A 104 11.26 -6.03 16.23
N PRO A 105 12.41 -6.15 16.89
CA PRO A 105 12.81 -5.36 18.05
C PRO A 105 12.99 -3.87 17.71
N LEU A 106 12.95 -3.01 18.73
CA LEU A 106 13.12 -1.57 18.54
C LEU A 106 14.51 -1.26 17.97
N PRO A 107 14.65 -0.41 16.94
CA PRO A 107 15.95 -0.07 16.40
C PRO A 107 16.79 0.68 17.43
N ILE A 108 18.04 0.26 17.62
CA ILE A 108 19.00 0.95 18.49
C ILE A 108 19.61 2.10 17.70
N THR A 109 19.32 3.35 18.08
CA THR A 109 19.96 4.53 17.49
C THR A 109 21.24 4.89 18.24
N SER A 110 22.15 5.61 17.58
CA SER A 110 23.41 6.08 18.17
C SER A 110 23.21 7.09 19.32
N GLU A 111 22.01 7.64 19.44
CA GLU A 111 21.62 8.67 20.42
C GLU A 111 21.23 8.09 21.78
N ILE A 112 21.05 6.76 21.86
CA ILE A 112 20.68 6.07 23.10
C ILE A 112 21.92 5.90 24.00
N ASN A 113 21.78 6.21 25.29
CA ASN A 113 22.85 6.06 26.28
C ASN A 113 23.23 4.58 26.48
N ALA A 114 24.40 4.31 27.07
CA ALA A 114 24.91 2.94 27.17
C ALA A 114 24.02 2.01 28.00
N VAL A 115 23.38 2.52 29.07
CA VAL A 115 22.52 1.74 29.97
C VAL A 115 21.24 1.29 29.26
N ASP A 116 20.58 2.20 28.57
CA ASP A 116 19.36 1.92 27.81
C ASP A 116 19.67 0.98 26.64
N ARG A 117 20.83 1.11 26.00
CA ARG A 117 21.26 0.16 24.96
C ARG A 117 21.41 -1.25 25.48
N ASP A 118 21.99 -1.44 26.65
CA ASP A 118 22.21 -2.78 27.20
C ASP A 118 20.91 -3.39 27.72
N THR A 119 20.03 -2.61 28.35
CA THR A 119 18.68 -3.09 28.71
C THR A 119 17.84 -3.48 27.50
N MET A 120 17.92 -2.71 26.40
CA MET A 120 17.25 -3.07 25.15
C MET A 120 17.82 -4.36 24.56
N LYS A 121 19.14 -4.56 24.56
CA LYS A 121 19.74 -5.82 24.11
C LYS A 121 19.29 -7.00 24.96
N ASP A 122 19.19 -6.84 26.27
CA ASP A 122 18.73 -7.91 27.17
C ASP A 122 17.26 -8.26 26.90
N LEU A 123 16.40 -7.25 26.70
CA LEU A 123 15.01 -7.45 26.29
C LEU A 123 14.90 -8.14 24.92
N MET A 124 15.78 -7.80 23.97
CA MET A 124 15.86 -8.47 22.67
C MET A 124 16.35 -9.91 22.80
N ALA A 125 17.35 -10.17 23.64
CA ALA A 125 17.87 -11.52 23.88
C ALA A 125 16.84 -12.42 24.58
N GLY A 126 15.95 -11.84 25.40
CA GLY A 126 14.81 -12.52 26.00
C GLY A 126 13.63 -12.74 25.03
N SER A 127 13.68 -12.19 23.81
CA SER A 127 12.63 -12.40 22.80
C SER A 127 12.64 -13.85 22.33
N LEU A 128 11.48 -14.49 22.38
CA LEU A 128 11.25 -15.85 21.86
C LEU A 128 11.31 -15.93 20.32
N MET A 129 11.49 -14.80 19.62
CA MET A 129 11.47 -14.73 18.15
C MET A 129 12.86 -14.43 17.59
N ASP A 130 13.32 -15.30 16.68
CA ASP A 130 14.51 -15.10 15.83
C ASP A 130 14.24 -14.17 14.63
N SER A 131 13.04 -13.62 14.54
CA SER A 131 12.58 -12.77 13.44
C SER A 131 12.24 -11.38 13.95
N SER A 132 12.43 -10.41 13.07
CA SER A 132 12.00 -9.04 13.28
C SER A 132 10.79 -8.74 12.42
N TYR A 133 10.00 -7.76 12.82
CA TYR A 133 8.92 -7.24 12.00
C TYR A 133 8.81 -5.73 12.16
N SER A 134 8.32 -5.08 11.13
CA SER A 134 7.95 -3.68 11.14
C SER A 134 6.60 -3.48 10.48
N HIS A 135 5.90 -2.41 10.82
CA HIS A 135 4.70 -2.01 10.11
C HIS A 135 4.53 -0.50 10.08
N SER A 136 3.94 -0.02 8.99
CA SER A 136 3.42 1.33 8.83
C SER A 136 1.91 1.29 8.60
N ILE A 137 1.24 2.35 9.04
CA ILE A 137 -0.17 2.59 8.78
C ILE A 137 -0.27 3.93 8.06
N GLU A 138 -0.86 3.90 6.88
CA GLU A 138 -1.08 5.08 6.04
C GLU A 138 -2.59 5.34 5.95
N ASP A 139 -2.97 6.62 5.82
CA ASP A 139 -4.33 6.99 5.45
C ASP A 139 -4.59 6.55 4.00
N GLU A 140 -5.65 5.76 3.83
CA GLU A 140 -6.14 5.34 2.52
C GLU A 140 -7.39 6.09 2.10
N GLY A 141 -8.14 6.64 3.05
CA GLY A 141 -9.44 7.25 2.80
C GLY A 141 -9.36 8.62 2.12
N SER A 142 -8.30 9.38 2.34
CA SER A 142 -8.13 10.73 1.75
C SER A 142 -7.48 10.73 0.36
N LYS A 143 -7.40 9.57 -0.28
CA LYS A 143 -7.05 9.43 -1.69
C LYS A 143 -8.31 9.50 -2.54
N ILE A 144 -8.15 9.84 -3.82
CA ILE A 144 -9.27 9.90 -4.77
C ILE A 144 -9.76 8.48 -5.06
N ASP A 145 -11.03 8.19 -4.78
CA ASP A 145 -11.59 6.87 -5.05
C ASP A 145 -12.00 6.76 -6.53
N LEU A 146 -11.33 5.89 -7.30
CA LEU A 146 -11.66 5.71 -8.72
C LEU A 146 -13.07 5.19 -8.94
N ASN A 147 -13.58 4.37 -8.02
CA ASN A 147 -14.91 3.79 -8.15
C ASN A 147 -16.01 4.86 -8.01
N ASP A 148 -15.68 6.10 -7.60
CA ASP A 148 -16.63 7.20 -7.55
C ASP A 148 -17.03 7.72 -8.94
N LEU A 149 -16.22 7.47 -9.98
CA LEU A 149 -16.61 7.72 -11.37
C LEU A 149 -17.82 6.88 -11.82
N ALA A 150 -18.08 5.75 -11.15
CA ALA A 150 -19.26 4.92 -11.36
C ALA A 150 -20.28 5.04 -10.21
N SER A 151 -20.15 6.05 -9.35
CA SER A 151 -21.06 6.29 -8.23
C SER A 151 -22.49 6.56 -8.74
N PRO A 152 -23.55 6.16 -8.01
CA PRO A 152 -24.92 6.56 -8.33
C PRO A 152 -25.13 8.08 -8.32
N SER A 153 -24.37 8.82 -7.50
CA SER A 153 -24.43 10.29 -7.42
C SER A 153 -23.73 10.93 -8.61
N LYS A 154 -24.43 11.80 -9.34
CA LYS A 154 -23.89 12.53 -10.49
C LYS A 154 -22.78 13.50 -10.08
N THR A 155 -23.00 14.19 -8.96
CA THR A 155 -22.06 15.15 -8.39
C THR A 155 -20.72 14.48 -8.07
N LEU A 156 -20.75 13.31 -7.42
CA LEU A 156 -19.52 12.56 -7.13
C LEU A 156 -18.77 12.15 -8.40
N ARG A 157 -19.48 11.66 -9.44
CA ARG A 157 -18.86 11.32 -10.71
C ARG A 157 -18.14 12.52 -11.34
N GLU A 158 -18.81 13.66 -11.40
CA GLU A 158 -18.27 14.89 -11.99
C GLU A 158 -17.06 15.44 -11.22
N ILE A 159 -17.11 15.40 -9.89
CA ILE A 159 -15.99 15.85 -9.05
C ILE A 159 -14.79 14.93 -9.22
N THR A 160 -14.98 13.61 -9.14
CA THR A 160 -13.89 12.64 -9.28
C THR A 160 -13.26 12.72 -10.67
N HIS A 161 -14.08 12.91 -11.72
CA HIS A 161 -13.60 13.12 -13.08
C HIS A 161 -12.66 14.34 -13.15
N LYS A 162 -13.13 15.50 -12.65
CA LYS A 162 -12.31 16.72 -12.59
C LYS A 162 -11.04 16.54 -11.76
N GLN A 163 -11.12 15.86 -10.62
CA GLN A 163 -9.94 15.62 -9.78
C GLN A 163 -8.85 14.85 -10.52
N ILE A 164 -9.21 13.79 -11.24
CA ILE A 164 -8.25 13.00 -12.01
C ILE A 164 -7.70 13.83 -13.18
N LEU A 165 -8.56 14.57 -13.88
CA LEU A 165 -8.15 15.46 -14.97
C LEU A 165 -7.14 16.52 -14.49
N ASN A 166 -7.42 17.17 -13.36
CA ASN A 166 -6.56 18.20 -12.76
C ASN A 166 -5.15 17.67 -12.45
N ILE A 167 -4.98 16.38 -12.12
CA ILE A 167 -3.65 15.79 -11.90
C ILE A 167 -2.81 15.89 -13.16
N PHE A 168 -3.39 15.56 -14.32
CA PHE A 168 -2.70 15.64 -15.60
C PHE A 168 -2.48 17.08 -16.03
N GLU A 169 -3.50 17.94 -15.92
CA GLU A 169 -3.39 19.36 -16.28
C GLU A 169 -2.29 20.08 -15.48
N GLN A 170 -2.21 19.82 -14.17
CA GLN A 170 -1.14 20.37 -13.34
C GLN A 170 0.24 19.82 -13.70
N LYS A 171 0.33 18.55 -14.10
CA LYS A 171 1.59 17.97 -14.58
C LYS A 171 2.01 18.63 -15.90
N VAL A 172 1.07 18.87 -16.82
CA VAL A 172 1.29 19.61 -18.06
C VAL A 172 1.76 21.04 -17.79
N GLU A 173 1.18 21.71 -16.79
CA GLU A 173 1.56 23.09 -16.44
C GLU A 173 2.95 23.17 -15.79
N SER A 174 3.27 22.22 -14.90
CA SER A 174 4.51 22.24 -14.12
C SER A 174 5.72 21.63 -14.81
N ASP A 175 5.54 20.79 -15.83
CA ASP A 175 6.61 20.07 -16.51
C ASP A 175 6.57 20.29 -18.03
N GLU A 176 7.55 21.04 -18.54
CA GLU A 176 7.66 21.38 -19.96
C GLU A 176 7.97 20.16 -20.84
N GLU A 177 8.72 19.18 -20.33
CA GLU A 177 9.04 17.95 -21.06
C GLU A 177 7.80 17.08 -21.20
N PHE A 178 7.09 16.86 -20.09
CA PHE A 178 5.81 16.14 -20.10
C PHE A 178 4.81 16.78 -21.06
N ARG A 179 4.71 18.11 -21.05
CA ARG A 179 3.86 18.87 -21.97
C ARG A 179 4.26 18.63 -23.42
N ARG A 180 5.57 18.66 -23.73
CA ARG A 180 6.09 18.49 -25.09
C ARG A 180 5.83 17.08 -25.63
N GLU A 181 5.99 16.06 -24.80
CA GLU A 181 5.80 14.66 -25.21
C GLU A 181 4.32 14.30 -25.38
N ASN A 182 3.44 14.94 -24.59
CA ASN A 182 2.02 14.60 -24.53
C ASN A 182 1.10 15.66 -25.17
N GLN A 183 1.58 16.49 -26.11
CA GLN A 183 0.81 17.57 -26.74
C GLN A 183 -0.45 17.08 -27.48
N SER A 184 -0.40 15.86 -28.03
CA SER A 184 -1.51 15.26 -28.77
C SER A 184 -2.50 14.53 -27.86
N VAL A 185 -2.17 14.34 -26.57
CA VAL A 185 -2.98 13.56 -25.65
C VAL A 185 -4.10 14.42 -25.10
N ARG A 186 -5.33 13.93 -25.22
CA ARG A 186 -6.52 14.53 -24.62
C ARG A 186 -6.81 13.83 -23.30
N PHE A 187 -6.32 14.39 -22.19
CA PHE A 187 -6.49 13.77 -20.87
C PHE A 187 -7.95 13.58 -20.46
N ASP A 188 -8.87 14.44 -20.93
CA ASP A 188 -10.31 14.24 -20.76
C ASP A 188 -10.79 12.90 -21.35
N GLU A 189 -10.30 12.54 -22.54
CA GLU A 189 -10.63 11.25 -23.19
C GLU A 189 -10.04 10.06 -22.42
N LEU A 190 -8.87 10.24 -21.80
CA LEU A 190 -8.28 9.22 -20.91
C LEU A 190 -9.16 9.01 -19.67
N VAL A 191 -9.62 10.07 -19.02
CA VAL A 191 -10.52 9.97 -17.85
C VAL A 191 -11.88 9.40 -18.24
N ASN A 192 -12.39 9.74 -19.43
CA ASN A 192 -13.59 9.13 -20.00
C ASN A 192 -13.40 7.63 -20.22
N SER A 193 -12.22 7.20 -20.69
CA SER A 193 -11.89 5.78 -20.86
C SER A 193 -11.83 5.03 -19.51
N ILE A 194 -11.36 5.68 -18.44
CA ILE A 194 -11.42 5.14 -17.07
C ILE A 194 -12.89 4.99 -16.63
N THR A 195 -13.75 5.96 -16.97
CA THR A 195 -15.19 5.89 -16.67
C THR A 195 -15.87 4.76 -17.45
N ASP A 196 -15.54 4.61 -18.73
CA ASP A 196 -16.09 3.58 -19.63
C ASP A 196 -15.72 2.16 -19.22
N TRP A 197 -14.57 1.97 -18.56
CA TRP A 197 -14.18 0.69 -17.96
C TRP A 197 -15.24 0.14 -16.99
N MET A 198 -15.86 1.04 -16.21
CA MET A 198 -16.78 0.68 -15.13
C MET A 198 -18.25 0.83 -15.51
N SER A 199 -18.55 1.64 -16.52
CA SER A 199 -19.91 1.97 -16.95
C SER A 199 -20.66 0.75 -17.48
N ASP A 200 -21.97 0.67 -17.24
CA ASP A 200 -22.87 -0.32 -17.88
C ASP A 200 -23.42 0.17 -19.23
N SER A 201 -23.17 1.43 -19.61
CA SER A 201 -23.63 2.03 -20.87
C SER A 201 -22.96 1.37 -22.07
N GLU A 202 -23.69 1.06 -23.15
CA GLU A 202 -23.08 0.58 -24.40
C GLU A 202 -22.28 1.68 -25.13
N THR A 203 -22.61 2.95 -24.89
CA THR A 203 -21.92 4.10 -25.47
C THR A 203 -20.83 4.63 -24.54
N THR A 204 -19.77 5.21 -25.14
CA THR A 204 -18.71 5.91 -24.42
C THR A 204 -19.24 7.07 -23.56
N ALA A 205 -18.51 7.45 -22.52
CA ALA A 205 -18.82 8.56 -21.63
C ALA A 205 -18.81 9.92 -22.36
N ALA A 206 -17.96 10.05 -23.38
CA ALA A 206 -17.98 11.20 -24.31
C ALA A 206 -19.19 11.18 -25.27
N GLY A 207 -19.89 10.05 -25.38
CA GLY A 207 -21.04 9.82 -26.24
C GLY A 207 -20.71 9.37 -27.66
N GLY A 208 -21.71 8.78 -28.32
CA GLY A 208 -21.76 8.63 -29.78
C GLY A 208 -21.09 7.39 -30.39
N GLN A 209 -20.30 6.61 -29.64
CA GLN A 209 -19.61 5.42 -30.16
C GLN A 209 -19.80 4.21 -29.24
N ASP A 210 -19.77 2.98 -29.79
CA ASP A 210 -19.75 1.75 -28.98
C ASP A 210 -18.43 1.68 -28.21
N LYS A 211 -18.50 1.70 -26.88
CA LYS A 211 -17.30 1.70 -26.02
C LYS A 211 -16.43 0.46 -26.22
N ARG A 212 -17.00 -0.71 -26.56
CA ARG A 212 -16.26 -1.96 -26.71
C ARG A 212 -15.23 -1.89 -27.82
N SER A 213 -15.44 -1.03 -28.81
CA SER A 213 -14.47 -0.82 -29.90
C SER A 213 -13.10 -0.38 -29.37
N PHE A 214 -13.07 0.44 -28.31
CA PHE A 214 -11.84 0.96 -27.68
C PHE A 214 -11.12 -0.10 -26.83
N PHE A 215 -11.82 -1.11 -26.33
CA PHE A 215 -11.25 -2.18 -25.51
C PHE A 215 -10.99 -3.48 -26.28
N SER A 216 -11.27 -3.49 -27.59
CA SER A 216 -11.21 -4.69 -28.43
C SER A 216 -9.84 -5.39 -28.43
N SER A 217 -8.75 -4.65 -28.22
CA SER A 217 -7.38 -5.18 -28.10
C SER A 217 -7.16 -6.06 -26.87
N LEU A 218 -7.96 -5.89 -25.81
CA LEU A 218 -7.89 -6.68 -24.58
C LEU A 218 -8.68 -7.99 -24.67
N GLY A 219 -9.55 -8.10 -25.67
CA GLY A 219 -10.41 -9.26 -25.91
C GLY A 219 -11.90 -8.96 -25.72
N LYS A 220 -12.72 -9.96 -26.05
CA LYS A 220 -14.19 -9.85 -26.12
C LYS A 220 -14.90 -9.55 -24.78
N ASP A 221 -14.23 -9.82 -23.66
CA ASP A 221 -14.81 -9.71 -22.31
C ASP A 221 -14.52 -8.34 -21.66
N TYR A 222 -14.00 -7.37 -22.44
CA TYR A 222 -13.69 -6.01 -22.01
C TYR A 222 -14.58 -4.94 -22.68
N PRO A 223 -14.86 -3.82 -21.99
CA PRO A 223 -14.54 -3.56 -20.60
C PRO A 223 -15.41 -4.41 -19.64
N PRO A 224 -14.97 -4.64 -18.39
CA PRO A 224 -15.64 -5.56 -17.48
C PRO A 224 -16.96 -4.99 -16.90
N ASN A 225 -17.30 -3.73 -17.18
CA ASN A 225 -18.52 -3.04 -16.72
C ASN A 225 -18.75 -3.17 -15.21
N ARG A 226 -17.67 -2.98 -14.45
CA ARG A 226 -17.68 -3.00 -12.99
C ARG A 226 -16.59 -2.10 -12.45
N GLY A 227 -16.73 -1.70 -11.20
CA GLY A 227 -15.66 -1.03 -10.45
C GLY A 227 -14.34 -1.81 -10.48
N PHE A 228 -13.25 -1.06 -10.33
CA PHE A 228 -11.90 -1.59 -10.19
C PHE A 228 -11.79 -2.45 -8.93
N ARG A 229 -11.17 -3.64 -9.08
CA ARG A 229 -10.86 -4.57 -7.98
C ARG A 229 -9.44 -4.41 -7.45
N THR A 230 -8.56 -3.87 -8.27
CA THR A 230 -7.20 -3.46 -7.87
C THR A 230 -6.88 -2.13 -8.57
N VAL A 231 -5.92 -1.38 -8.03
CA VAL A 231 -5.49 -0.12 -8.68
C VAL A 231 -4.76 -0.42 -9.98
N GLU A 232 -4.09 -1.58 -10.06
CA GLU A 232 -3.30 -2.02 -11.21
C GLU A 232 -4.15 -2.28 -12.46
N GLU A 233 -5.43 -2.63 -12.32
CA GLU A 233 -6.37 -2.79 -13.44
C GLU A 233 -6.46 -1.53 -14.31
N VAL A 234 -6.16 -0.34 -13.76
CA VAL A 234 -6.12 0.93 -14.50
C VAL A 234 -5.12 0.91 -15.66
N ARG A 235 -4.07 0.10 -15.60
CA ARG A 235 -3.12 -0.08 -16.72
C ARG A 235 -3.75 -0.65 -17.98
N LEU A 236 -4.87 -1.36 -17.83
CA LEU A 236 -5.58 -1.97 -18.94
C LEU A 236 -6.50 -0.95 -19.63
N VAL A 237 -6.68 0.25 -19.08
CA VAL A 237 -7.50 1.28 -19.71
C VAL A 237 -6.80 1.78 -21.00
N PRO A 238 -7.48 1.79 -22.15
CA PRO A 238 -6.96 2.32 -23.40
C PRO A 238 -6.43 3.75 -23.23
N GLY A 239 -5.24 4.01 -23.75
CA GLY A 239 -4.54 5.30 -23.60
C GLY A 239 -3.76 5.46 -22.30
N MET A 240 -3.86 4.53 -21.34
CA MET A 240 -3.05 4.56 -20.12
C MET A 240 -1.62 4.07 -20.40
N THR A 241 -0.63 4.93 -20.21
CA THR A 241 0.80 4.59 -20.25
C THR A 241 1.33 4.31 -18.83
N GLU A 242 2.50 3.67 -18.71
CA GLU A 242 3.15 3.52 -17.40
C GLU A 242 3.49 4.87 -16.76
N GLU A 243 3.84 5.89 -17.55
CA GLU A 243 4.06 7.24 -17.06
C GLU A 243 2.78 7.83 -16.44
N PHE A 244 1.65 7.72 -17.15
CA PHE A 244 0.36 8.22 -16.66
C PHE A 244 -0.11 7.47 -15.43
N PHE A 245 0.06 6.15 -15.41
CA PHE A 245 -0.26 5.35 -14.24
C PHE A 245 0.59 5.79 -13.04
N ASN A 246 1.91 5.88 -13.20
CA ASN A 246 2.81 6.26 -12.10
C ASN A 246 2.52 7.69 -11.60
N LEU A 247 1.97 8.55 -12.45
CA LEU A 247 1.45 9.85 -12.05
C LEU A 247 0.20 9.69 -11.18
N ILE A 248 -0.85 8.97 -11.59
CA ILE A 248 -2.09 8.95 -10.78
C ILE A 248 -2.01 8.02 -9.55
N ALA A 249 -1.29 6.90 -9.64
CA ALA A 249 -1.31 5.80 -8.67
C ALA A 249 -1.08 6.20 -7.20
N PRO A 250 -0.17 7.12 -6.85
CA PRO A 250 0.03 7.54 -5.46
C PRO A 250 -1.14 8.36 -4.89
N ARG A 251 -1.99 8.93 -5.76
CA ARG A 251 -3.06 9.88 -5.43
C ARG A 251 -4.44 9.22 -5.37
N ILE A 252 -4.57 8.03 -5.96
CA ILE A 252 -5.84 7.31 -6.13
C ILE A 252 -5.94 6.08 -5.21
N THR A 253 -7.17 5.59 -5.05
CA THR A 253 -7.50 4.35 -4.35
C THR A 253 -8.79 3.75 -4.94
N ILE A 254 -9.13 2.54 -4.49
CA ILE A 254 -10.46 1.92 -4.68
C ILE A 254 -11.19 1.74 -3.33
N TYR A 255 -10.58 2.25 -2.25
CA TYR A 255 -11.00 2.10 -0.86
C TYR A 255 -11.20 3.45 -0.17
N GLY A 256 -11.60 4.48 -0.93
CA GLY A 256 -11.74 5.84 -0.40
C GLY A 256 -12.96 5.99 0.51
N MET A 257 -13.03 7.12 1.21
CA MET A 257 -14.14 7.42 2.11
C MET A 257 -15.22 8.31 1.48
N LYS A 258 -15.23 8.45 0.14
CA LYS A 258 -16.17 9.27 -0.64
C LYS A 258 -16.10 10.77 -0.29
N SER A 259 -15.01 11.17 0.36
CA SER A 259 -14.69 12.52 0.80
C SER A 259 -13.18 12.62 1.01
N ILE A 260 -12.64 13.83 0.90
CA ILE A 260 -11.22 14.10 1.11
C ILE A 260 -11.03 14.74 2.48
N ASN A 261 -10.05 14.28 3.25
CA ASN A 261 -9.66 14.93 4.50
C ASN A 261 -8.45 15.84 4.28
N PRO A 262 -8.60 17.18 4.39
CA PRO A 262 -7.48 18.10 4.19
C PRO A 262 -6.41 17.99 5.28
N ASN A 263 -6.71 17.36 6.43
CA ASN A 263 -5.76 17.15 7.52
C ASN A 263 -4.81 15.97 7.29
N THR A 264 -5.07 15.11 6.30
CA THR A 264 -4.23 13.93 6.02
C THR A 264 -3.96 13.70 4.54
N ALA A 265 -4.76 14.25 3.62
CA ALA A 265 -4.50 14.21 2.18
C ALA A 265 -3.08 14.71 1.83
N THR A 266 -2.46 14.12 0.82
CA THR A 266 -1.15 14.58 0.36
C THR A 266 -1.29 15.94 -0.34
N LYS A 267 -0.19 16.70 -0.43
CA LYS A 267 -0.15 17.98 -1.18
C LYS A 267 -0.74 17.79 -2.58
N GLU A 268 -0.34 16.72 -3.25
CA GLU A 268 -0.75 16.41 -4.61
C GLU A 268 -2.25 16.11 -4.74
N VAL A 269 -2.86 15.44 -3.75
CA VAL A 269 -4.32 15.24 -3.72
C VAL A 269 -5.02 16.58 -3.47
N LEU A 270 -4.50 17.44 -2.58
CA LEU A 270 -5.07 18.77 -2.35
C LEU A 270 -5.04 19.64 -3.61
N LYS A 271 -3.95 19.59 -4.37
CA LYS A 271 -3.83 20.29 -5.64
C LYS A 271 -4.85 19.77 -6.65
N SER A 272 -5.12 18.47 -6.70
CA SER A 272 -6.09 17.92 -7.65
C SER A 272 -7.55 18.36 -7.41
N LEU A 273 -7.87 18.93 -6.24
CA LEU A 273 -9.26 19.27 -5.90
C LEU A 273 -9.89 20.32 -6.82
N ASP A 274 -9.09 21.23 -7.37
CA ASP A 274 -9.54 22.30 -8.26
C ASP A 274 -8.38 22.81 -9.13
N SER A 275 -8.67 23.21 -10.37
CA SER A 275 -7.65 23.77 -11.27
C SER A 275 -7.12 25.13 -10.80
N GLY A 276 -7.89 25.87 -9.99
CA GLY A 276 -7.47 27.12 -9.35
C GLY A 276 -6.62 26.94 -8.10
N MET A 277 -6.31 25.70 -7.70
CA MET A 277 -5.44 25.40 -6.55
C MET A 277 -3.96 25.55 -6.91
N THR A 278 -3.24 26.43 -6.21
CA THR A 278 -1.81 26.66 -6.45
C THR A 278 -0.91 25.77 -5.60
N ASP A 279 0.35 25.60 -6.01
CA ASP A 279 1.33 24.82 -5.24
C ASP A 279 1.62 25.47 -3.88
N GLU A 280 1.64 26.81 -3.83
CA GLU A 280 1.85 27.59 -2.61
C GLU A 280 0.68 27.40 -1.64
N ALA A 281 -0.56 27.47 -2.13
CA ALA A 281 -1.74 27.29 -1.28
C ALA A 281 -1.81 25.88 -0.70
N ALA A 282 -1.53 24.86 -1.50
CA ALA A 282 -1.48 23.47 -1.03
C ALA A 282 -0.32 23.23 -0.05
N THR A 283 0.86 23.81 -0.30
CA THR A 283 2.03 23.71 0.60
C THR A 283 1.75 24.39 1.94
N GLU A 284 1.18 25.59 1.94
CA GLU A 284 0.81 26.29 3.17
C GLU A 284 -0.34 25.60 3.90
N ALA A 285 -1.24 24.90 3.20
CA ALA A 285 -2.29 24.10 3.84
C ALA A 285 -1.70 22.92 4.61
N VAL A 286 -0.72 22.22 4.03
CA VAL A 286 0.03 21.15 4.72
C VAL A 286 0.82 21.73 5.90
N ALA A 287 1.47 22.87 5.73
CA ALA A 287 2.22 23.51 6.82
C ALA A 287 1.31 23.99 7.96
N ARG A 288 0.11 24.51 7.66
CA ARG A 288 -0.88 24.93 8.65
C ARG A 288 -1.32 23.77 9.53
N ARG A 289 -1.72 22.64 8.95
CA ARG A 289 -2.27 21.51 9.72
C ARG A 289 -1.25 20.85 10.64
N GLU A 290 0.04 20.95 10.33
CA GLU A 290 1.13 20.38 11.12
C GLU A 290 1.60 21.31 12.26
N ASN A 291 1.27 22.60 12.19
CA ASN A 291 1.73 23.59 13.16
C ASN A 291 0.56 24.29 13.88
N PRO A 292 0.39 24.07 15.20
CA PRO A 292 -0.60 24.76 16.01
C PRO A 292 -0.55 26.29 15.89
N ASP A 293 0.65 26.87 15.76
CA ASP A 293 0.86 28.32 15.67
C ASP A 293 0.41 28.89 14.32
N LYS A 294 0.35 28.06 13.27
CA LYS A 294 -0.18 28.43 11.95
C LYS A 294 -1.69 28.21 11.82
N GLY A 295 -2.37 27.86 12.92
CA GLY A 295 -3.81 27.61 12.97
C GLY A 295 -4.19 26.15 13.22
N GLY A 296 -3.22 25.22 13.13
CA GLY A 296 -3.43 23.79 13.34
C GLY A 296 -4.36 23.14 12.31
N PRO A 297 -4.85 21.91 12.61
CA PRO A 297 -5.76 21.18 11.73
C PRO A 297 -7.01 21.98 11.37
N PHE A 298 -7.46 21.83 10.13
CA PHE A 298 -8.75 22.34 9.66
C PHE A 298 -9.90 21.74 10.48
N LYS A 299 -10.96 22.52 10.70
CA LYS A 299 -12.04 22.19 11.66
C LYS A 299 -13.41 22.22 11.00
N GLY A 300 -14.35 21.54 11.65
CA GLY A 300 -15.77 21.51 11.27
C GLY A 300 -16.17 20.20 10.59
N ASP A 301 -17.47 19.99 10.50
CA ASP A 301 -18.06 18.81 9.86
C ASP A 301 -18.66 19.19 8.51
N GLY A 302 -18.43 18.35 7.48
CA GLY A 302 -18.97 18.52 6.14
C GLY A 302 -18.68 19.91 5.55
N ASP A 303 -19.74 20.67 5.28
CA ASP A 303 -19.66 21.96 4.59
C ASP A 303 -18.87 23.02 5.41
N ALA A 304 -18.82 22.89 6.74
CA ALA A 304 -18.02 23.78 7.60
C ALA A 304 -16.51 23.53 7.42
N CYS A 305 -16.10 22.27 7.25
CA CYS A 305 -14.72 21.90 6.94
C CYS A 305 -14.29 22.46 5.58
N LEU A 306 -15.15 22.28 4.57
CA LEU A 306 -14.94 22.84 3.24
C LEU A 306 -14.76 24.36 3.30
N GLY A 307 -15.59 25.06 4.08
CA GLY A 307 -15.51 26.51 4.26
C GLY A 307 -14.20 26.99 4.90
N ASP A 308 -13.75 26.34 5.99
CA ASP A 308 -12.47 26.66 6.65
C ASP A 308 -11.28 26.44 5.72
N PHE A 309 -11.28 25.31 5.00
CA PHE A 309 -10.24 25.01 4.02
C PHE A 309 -10.25 25.99 2.84
N LYS A 310 -11.42 26.24 2.24
CA LYS A 310 -11.62 27.16 1.11
C LYS A 310 -11.11 28.56 1.44
N THR A 311 -11.57 29.12 2.55
CA THR A 311 -11.20 30.47 3.01
C THR A 311 -9.68 30.59 3.17
N PHE A 312 -9.05 29.53 3.69
CA PHE A 312 -7.60 29.53 3.87
C PHE A 312 -6.83 29.52 2.56
N VAL A 313 -7.16 28.61 1.64
CA VAL A 313 -6.42 28.50 0.36
C VAL A 313 -6.64 29.72 -0.52
N GLU A 314 -7.82 30.32 -0.51
CA GLU A 314 -8.09 31.59 -1.21
C GLU A 314 -7.27 32.74 -0.62
N SER A 315 -7.09 32.77 0.71
CA SER A 315 -6.19 33.73 1.38
C SER A 315 -4.70 33.52 1.06
N ARG A 316 -4.36 32.43 0.36
CA ARG A 316 -3.01 32.09 -0.12
C ARG A 316 -2.89 32.14 -1.64
N GLY A 317 -3.88 32.72 -2.31
CA GLY A 317 -3.83 33.01 -3.75
C GLY A 317 -4.52 31.98 -4.64
N ALA A 318 -5.13 30.93 -4.08
CA ALA A 318 -5.96 30.01 -4.86
C ALA A 318 -7.21 30.73 -5.38
N ARG A 319 -7.63 30.42 -6.61
CA ARG A 319 -8.83 30.99 -7.25
C ARG A 319 -9.78 29.87 -7.64
N LEU A 320 -10.48 29.35 -6.64
CA LEU A 320 -11.27 28.14 -6.77
C LEU A 320 -12.52 28.35 -7.64
N THR A 321 -12.87 27.33 -8.41
CA THR A 321 -14.10 27.35 -9.22
C THR A 321 -15.35 27.23 -8.35
N LYS A 322 -16.54 27.50 -8.93
CA LYS A 322 -17.81 27.35 -8.19
C LYS A 322 -18.11 25.89 -7.87
N GLU A 323 -17.56 24.98 -8.66
CA GLU A 323 -17.74 23.55 -8.51
C GLU A 323 -17.00 22.99 -7.29
N PHE A 324 -15.98 23.70 -6.80
CA PHE A 324 -15.31 23.37 -5.55
C PHE A 324 -16.27 23.36 -4.34
N ASP A 325 -17.33 24.16 -4.38
CA ASP A 325 -18.35 24.19 -3.31
C ASP A 325 -19.15 22.87 -3.19
N GLN A 326 -18.97 21.97 -4.15
CA GLN A 326 -19.59 20.65 -4.17
C GLN A 326 -18.63 19.54 -3.72
N THR A 327 -17.34 19.85 -3.56
CA THR A 327 -16.30 18.88 -3.23
C THR A 327 -16.55 18.26 -1.85
N PRO A 328 -16.65 16.93 -1.75
CA PRO A 328 -16.92 16.25 -0.49
C PRO A 328 -15.70 16.35 0.42
N MET A 329 -15.81 17.07 1.54
CA MET A 329 -14.70 17.27 2.46
C MET A 329 -15.08 16.90 3.90
N ILE A 330 -14.15 16.27 4.61
CA ILE A 330 -14.32 15.88 6.01
C ILE A 330 -13.06 16.21 6.80
N CYS A 331 -13.16 17.06 7.82
CA CYS A 331 -12.02 17.42 8.67
C CYS A 331 -11.91 16.53 9.92
N ASP A 332 -12.88 15.63 10.10
CA ASP A 332 -12.89 14.63 11.17
C ASP A 332 -11.81 13.55 10.97
N LYS A 333 -11.80 12.53 11.82
CA LYS A 333 -10.82 11.45 11.84
C LYS A 333 -10.92 10.54 10.61
N VAL A 334 -9.76 10.09 10.15
CA VAL A 334 -9.63 9.10 9.08
C VAL A 334 -10.26 7.77 9.49
N ILE A 335 -10.94 7.12 8.56
CA ILE A 335 -11.66 5.85 8.79
C ILE A 335 -11.13 4.66 7.99
N ASN A 336 -10.39 4.91 6.90
CA ASN A 336 -9.85 3.88 6.03
C ASN A 336 -8.32 3.93 6.05
N PHE A 337 -7.68 2.77 6.25
CA PHE A 337 -6.25 2.67 6.48
C PHE A 337 -5.63 1.59 5.61
N ARG A 338 -4.40 1.85 5.14
CA ARG A 338 -3.54 0.87 4.52
C ARG A 338 -2.42 0.49 5.48
N ILE A 339 -2.28 -0.79 5.73
CA ILE A 339 -1.22 -1.37 6.56
C ILE A 339 -0.20 -2.01 5.63
N LYS A 340 1.07 -1.70 5.83
CA LYS A 340 2.19 -2.46 5.26
C LYS A 340 2.96 -3.04 6.43
N ALA A 341 3.02 -4.37 6.53
CA ALA A 341 3.74 -5.08 7.57
C ALA A 341 4.78 -5.99 6.96
N THR A 342 6.04 -5.80 7.33
CA THR A 342 7.18 -6.53 6.78
C THR A 342 7.83 -7.36 7.87
N GLY A 343 7.96 -8.67 7.64
CA GLY A 343 8.69 -9.59 8.50
C GLY A 343 10.04 -9.94 7.87
N ILE A 344 11.08 -10.01 8.69
CA ILE A 344 12.45 -10.30 8.27
C ILE A 344 13.01 -11.42 9.15
N ALA A 345 13.57 -12.46 8.54
CA ALA A 345 14.22 -13.57 9.23
C ALA A 345 15.47 -14.03 8.48
N GLY A 346 16.44 -14.55 9.24
CA GLY A 346 17.77 -14.90 8.72
C GLY A 346 18.75 -13.72 8.75
N SER A 347 19.97 -13.96 8.28
CA SER A 347 21.06 -12.99 8.34
C SER A 347 21.87 -12.96 7.04
N GLY A 348 22.41 -11.78 6.70
CA GLY A 348 23.27 -11.62 5.51
C GLY A 348 22.54 -11.96 4.21
N ARG A 349 23.20 -12.71 3.32
CA ARG A 349 22.66 -13.07 1.99
C ARG A 349 21.47 -14.04 2.02
N GLN A 350 21.16 -14.63 3.17
CA GLN A 350 20.05 -15.57 3.35
C GLN A 350 18.85 -14.93 4.05
N ALA A 351 18.90 -13.63 4.33
CA ALA A 351 17.77 -12.92 4.92
C ALA A 351 16.59 -12.95 3.94
N MET A 352 15.46 -13.44 4.42
CA MET A 352 14.20 -13.40 3.70
C MET A 352 13.37 -12.24 4.23
N MET A 353 12.57 -11.65 3.35
CA MET A 353 11.57 -10.65 3.72
C MET A 353 10.22 -11.04 3.12
N THR A 354 9.16 -10.82 3.89
CA THR A 354 7.78 -10.98 3.41
C THR A 354 7.01 -9.75 3.83
N THR A 355 6.31 -9.12 2.89
CA THR A 355 5.49 -7.95 3.15
C THR A 355 4.02 -8.29 2.95
N ILE A 356 3.24 -8.16 4.01
CA ILE A 356 1.80 -8.23 3.95
C ILE A 356 1.26 -6.80 3.82
N THR A 357 0.45 -6.55 2.80
CA THR A 357 -0.35 -5.32 2.74
C THR A 357 -1.83 -5.60 2.87
N ALA A 358 -2.45 -4.87 3.80
CA ALA A 358 -3.86 -5.02 4.16
C ALA A 358 -4.55 -3.66 4.12
N VAL A 359 -5.82 -3.65 3.70
CA VAL A 359 -6.65 -2.43 3.75
C VAL A 359 -7.83 -2.66 4.70
N VAL A 360 -7.98 -1.71 5.62
CA VAL A 360 -9.06 -1.67 6.61
C VAL A 360 -10.01 -0.55 6.22
N ILE A 361 -11.30 -0.85 6.12
CA ILE A 361 -12.33 0.15 5.79
C ILE A 361 -13.54 0.05 6.72
N ASP A 362 -14.22 1.19 6.90
CA ASP A 362 -15.55 1.26 7.51
C ASP A 362 -16.63 1.39 6.41
N LEU A 363 -17.12 0.24 5.94
CA LEU A 363 -18.14 0.16 4.90
C LEU A 363 -19.43 0.91 5.26
N ASN A 364 -19.81 0.92 6.55
CA ASN A 364 -21.06 1.55 6.98
C ASN A 364 -20.97 3.07 6.84
N LYS A 365 -19.84 3.65 7.26
CA LYS A 365 -19.59 5.08 7.10
C LYS A 365 -19.48 5.47 5.62
N SER A 366 -18.76 4.72 4.79
CA SER A 366 -18.69 5.00 3.34
C SER A 366 -20.07 4.95 2.68
N ALA A 367 -20.93 3.99 3.05
CA ALA A 367 -22.30 3.91 2.53
C ALA A 367 -23.20 5.06 3.01
N GLN A 368 -23.03 5.53 4.25
CA GLN A 368 -23.74 6.69 4.79
C GLN A 368 -23.37 7.98 4.03
N GLN A 369 -22.10 8.14 3.64
CA GLN A 369 -21.66 9.27 2.83
C GLN A 369 -22.40 9.30 1.48
N ILE A 370 -22.42 8.18 0.74
CA ILE A 370 -23.14 8.10 -0.55
C ILE A 370 -24.62 8.46 -0.40
N LYS A 371 -25.28 7.94 0.65
CA LYS A 371 -26.69 8.28 0.94
C LYS A 371 -26.90 9.78 1.17
N THR A 372 -25.95 10.44 1.83
CA THR A 372 -25.98 11.88 2.08
C THR A 372 -25.90 12.67 0.76
N PHE A 373 -25.05 12.25 -0.17
CA PHE A 373 -24.98 12.86 -1.51
C PHE A 373 -26.27 12.69 -2.29
N LEU A 374 -26.82 11.48 -2.33
CA LEU A 374 -28.09 11.22 -3.01
C LEU A 374 -29.25 12.03 -2.41
N ALA A 375 -29.23 12.29 -1.10
CA ALA A 375 -30.21 13.15 -0.45
C ALA A 375 -30.04 14.62 -0.87
N LYS A 376 -28.79 15.15 -0.87
CA LYS A 376 -28.48 16.53 -1.29
C LYS A 376 -28.85 16.77 -2.78
N GLU A 377 -28.63 15.78 -3.64
CA GLU A 377 -29.03 15.86 -5.07
C GLU A 377 -30.54 15.91 -5.24
N LYS A 378 -31.28 15.03 -4.55
CA LYS A 378 -32.75 15.04 -4.58
C LYS A 378 -33.34 16.34 -4.05
N GLU A 379 -32.73 16.93 -3.02
CA GLU A 379 -33.12 18.24 -2.50
C GLU A 379 -32.96 19.34 -3.55
N LYS A 380 -31.84 19.35 -4.29
CA LYS A 380 -31.58 20.30 -5.38
C LYS A 380 -32.54 20.12 -6.57
N GLU A 381 -32.90 18.88 -6.91
CA GLU A 381 -33.80 18.59 -8.03
C GLU A 381 -35.27 18.89 -7.73
N THR A 382 -35.73 18.63 -6.50
CA THR A 382 -37.15 18.74 -6.15
C THR A 382 -37.52 20.04 -5.43
N GLY A 383 -36.53 20.78 -4.91
CA GLY A 383 -36.77 21.96 -4.05
C GLY A 383 -37.43 21.63 -2.70
N VAL A 384 -37.70 20.34 -2.44
CA VAL A 384 -38.28 19.83 -1.20
C VAL A 384 -37.15 19.16 -0.43
N ARG A 385 -36.86 19.69 0.75
CA ARG A 385 -35.93 19.05 1.68
C ARG A 385 -36.43 17.63 1.94
N PRO A 386 -35.66 16.58 1.58
CA PRO A 386 -36.01 15.21 1.93
C PRO A 386 -36.26 15.16 3.44
N PRO A 387 -37.19 14.31 3.93
CA PRO A 387 -37.35 14.14 5.36
C PRO A 387 -35.95 13.87 5.92
N ALA A 388 -35.55 14.70 6.90
CA ALA A 388 -34.27 14.52 7.56
C ALA A 388 -34.13 13.02 7.87
N PRO A 389 -32.98 12.39 7.57
CA PRO A 389 -32.77 11.01 7.95
C PRO A 389 -33.22 10.88 9.41
N PRO A 390 -34.06 9.88 9.76
CA PRO A 390 -34.64 9.79 11.09
C PRO A 390 -33.52 10.05 12.09
N ALA A 391 -33.78 10.89 13.09
CA ALA A 391 -32.81 11.44 14.04
C ALA A 391 -32.10 10.37 14.92
N GLY A 392 -32.01 9.12 14.45
CA GLY A 392 -31.22 8.02 14.99
C GLY A 392 -30.38 7.25 13.95
N GLN A 393 -30.06 7.81 12.78
CA GLN A 393 -29.10 7.19 11.81
C GLN A 393 -27.99 8.11 11.29
N ALA A 394 -27.82 9.32 11.86
CA ALA A 394 -26.46 9.78 12.08
C ALA A 394 -25.90 8.82 13.11
N SER A 395 -24.79 8.14 12.82
CA SER A 395 -24.10 7.35 13.84
C SER A 395 -23.86 8.29 15.01
N SER A 396 -24.65 8.14 16.06
CA SER A 396 -24.36 8.79 17.32
C SER A 396 -22.94 8.38 17.68
N PRO A 397 -22.15 9.21 18.37
CA PRO A 397 -20.88 8.77 18.94
C PRO A 397 -21.02 7.48 19.78
N ALA A 398 -22.25 7.09 20.12
CA ALA A 398 -22.70 5.93 20.86
C ALA A 398 -22.87 4.60 20.09
N ASP A 399 -22.75 4.51 18.75
CA ASP A 399 -22.81 3.19 18.11
C ASP A 399 -21.58 2.37 18.54
N PRO A 400 -21.73 1.20 19.18
CA PRO A 400 -20.60 0.43 19.67
C PRO A 400 -19.76 -0.03 18.48
N LEU A 401 -18.43 0.12 18.57
CA LEU A 401 -17.54 -0.44 17.56
C LEU A 401 -17.78 -1.96 17.45
N PRO A 402 -17.69 -2.53 16.24
CA PRO A 402 -17.79 -3.97 16.06
C PRO A 402 -16.87 -4.72 17.03
N LYS A 403 -17.39 -5.80 17.63
CA LYS A 403 -16.56 -6.69 18.45
C LYS A 403 -15.54 -7.38 17.52
N GLY A 404 -14.29 -7.51 17.99
CA GLY A 404 -13.18 -8.08 17.21
C GLY A 404 -12.25 -7.05 16.55
N PRO A 405 -11.27 -7.49 15.75
CA PRO A 405 -10.36 -6.60 15.04
C PRO A 405 -11.09 -5.80 13.93
N PRO A 406 -10.54 -4.66 13.48
CA PRO A 406 -11.05 -3.94 12.33
C PRO A 406 -11.17 -4.84 11.09
N ARG A 407 -12.20 -4.63 10.27
CA ARG A 407 -12.47 -5.45 9.09
C ARG A 407 -11.43 -5.18 8.00
N VAL A 408 -10.65 -6.20 7.67
CA VAL A 408 -9.76 -6.20 6.50
C VAL A 408 -10.57 -6.59 5.26
N VAL A 409 -10.47 -5.79 4.20
CA VAL A 409 -11.18 -6.03 2.93
C VAL A 409 -10.26 -6.37 1.76
N TYR A 410 -8.96 -6.16 1.95
CA TYR A 410 -7.91 -6.51 1.00
C TYR A 410 -6.71 -7.05 1.76
N TRP A 411 -6.09 -8.08 1.19
CA TRP A 411 -4.89 -8.70 1.71
C TRP A 411 -4.05 -9.22 0.55
N THR A 412 -2.78 -8.84 0.52
CA THR A 412 -1.77 -9.42 -0.36
C THR A 412 -0.50 -9.73 0.41
N GLU A 413 0.18 -10.78 -0.02
CA GLU A 413 1.48 -11.22 0.49
C GLU A 413 2.48 -11.16 -0.66
N ASN A 414 3.53 -10.36 -0.48
CA ASN A 414 4.58 -10.15 -1.47
C ASN A 414 5.97 -10.46 -0.90
#